data_AF-X0Y8G9-F1
#
_entry.id   AF-X0Y8G9-F1
#
_cell.length_a   1.000
_cell.length_b   1.000
_cell.length_c   1.000
_cell.angle_alpha   90.00
_cell.angle_beta   90.00
_cell.angle_gamma   90.00
#
_symmetry.space_group_name_H-M   'P 1'
#
loop_
_entity.id
_entity.type
_entity.pdbx_description
1 polymer ?
#
loop_
_entity_poly.entity_id
_entity_poly.type
_entity_poly.pdbx_seq_one_letter_code
_entity_poly.pdbx_strand_id
1 'polypeptide(L)'
;KAMLSALSINGLTTIALKGIANTDSPNGDPWGWPSGHTSSSFCMAAVLWESYGPWVGVPAYAFATYVGYERIDARNHDFSDVVSGALIGMAIGHIVAQNHKPRILGMDVVPYADDRGAFGLALAKTW
;
A
#
# COMPACT_ATOMS: atom_id res chain seq x y z
N LYS A 1 -7.20 -12.34 3.75
CA LYS A 1 -7.17 -12.59 2.28
C LYS A 1 -6.57 -11.39 1.53
N ALA A 2 -7.04 -10.16 1.77
CA ALA A 2 -6.50 -8.94 1.14
C ALA A 2 -4.98 -8.77 1.30
N MET A 3 -4.43 -8.90 2.51
CA MET A 3 -2.98 -8.72 2.78
C MET A 3 -2.08 -9.62 1.94
N LEU A 4 -2.36 -10.94 1.92
CA LEU A 4 -1.56 -11.89 1.17
C LEU A 4 -1.62 -11.59 -0.34
N SER A 5 -2.82 -11.32 -0.87
CA SER A 5 -2.99 -10.96 -2.28
C SER A 5 -2.24 -9.67 -2.64
N ALA A 6 -2.35 -8.64 -1.80
CA ALA A 6 -1.68 -7.37 -2.02
C ALA A 6 -0.15 -7.51 -2.02
N LEU A 7 0.40 -8.25 -1.05
CA LEU A 7 1.84 -8.49 -0.96
C LEU A 7 2.36 -9.37 -2.12
N SER A 8 1.61 -10.37 -2.55
CA SER A 8 1.99 -11.20 -3.70
C SER A 8 2.01 -10.38 -5.00
N ILE A 9 0.96 -9.59 -5.26
CA ILE A 9 0.91 -8.72 -6.44
C ILE A 9 2.05 -7.70 -6.37
N ASN A 10 2.24 -7.05 -5.22
CA ASN A 10 3.30 -6.08 -5.02
C ASN A 10 4.70 -6.65 -5.22
N GLY A 11 4.97 -7.84 -4.68
CA GLY A 11 6.24 -8.54 -4.83
C GLY A 11 6.53 -8.86 -6.30
N LEU A 12 5.56 -9.42 -7.02
CA LEU A 12 5.69 -9.72 -8.44
C LEU A 12 5.92 -8.46 -9.27
N THR A 13 5.14 -7.40 -9.04
CA THR A 13 5.30 -6.10 -9.71
C THR A 13 6.68 -5.52 -9.45
N THR A 14 7.16 -5.53 -8.20
CA THR A 14 8.47 -4.97 -7.84
C THR A 14 9.61 -5.77 -8.49
N ILE A 15 9.54 -7.11 -8.50
CA ILE A 15 10.55 -7.96 -9.15
C ILE A 15 10.57 -7.71 -10.67
N ALA A 16 9.40 -7.62 -11.31
CA ALA A 16 9.30 -7.34 -12.73
C ALA A 16 9.91 -5.96 -13.07
N LEU A 17 9.59 -4.93 -12.29
CA LEU A 17 10.15 -3.58 -12.47
C LEU A 17 11.66 -3.55 -12.27
N LYS A 18 12.19 -4.26 -11.26
CA LYS A 18 13.64 -4.41 -11.03
C LYS A 18 14.34 -5.02 -12.25
N GLY A 19 13.77 -6.09 -12.80
CA GLY A 19 14.32 -6.75 -13.99
C GLY A 19 14.28 -5.87 -15.25
N ILE A 20 13.25 -5.03 -15.41
CA ILE A 20 13.12 -4.10 -16.55
C ILE A 20 14.10 -2.93 -16.42
N ALA A 21 14.18 -2.31 -15.24
CA ALA A 21 15.01 -1.13 -15.02
C ALA A 21 16.50 -1.47 -14.95
N ASN A 22 16.83 -2.61 -14.32
CA ASN A 22 18.19 -3.14 -14.17
C ASN A 22 19.22 -2.07 -13.79
N THR A 23 18.87 -1.23 -12.80
CA THR A 23 19.78 -0.21 -12.28
C THR A 23 20.62 -0.75 -11.13
N ASP A 24 21.78 -0.15 -10.92
CA ASP A 24 22.63 -0.45 -9.76
C ASP A 24 22.20 0.40 -8.56
N SER A 25 22.50 -0.10 -7.37
CA SER A 25 22.27 0.59 -6.10
C SER A 25 23.53 1.34 -5.63
N PRO A 26 23.42 2.25 -4.65
CA PRO A 26 24.55 3.08 -4.19
C PRO A 26 25.72 2.30 -3.56
N ASN A 27 25.51 1.04 -3.18
CA ASN A 27 26.54 0.15 -2.65
C ASN A 27 27.19 -0.73 -3.76
N GLY A 28 26.70 -0.65 -5.01
CA GLY A 28 27.19 -1.44 -6.15
C GLY A 28 26.45 -2.76 -6.40
N ASP A 29 25.43 -3.10 -5.62
CA ASP A 29 24.59 -4.28 -5.87
C ASP A 29 23.61 -4.03 -7.03
N PRO A 30 23.31 -5.06 -7.85
CA PRO A 30 22.35 -4.94 -8.93
C PRO A 30 20.92 -4.79 -8.38
N TRP A 31 20.04 -4.28 -9.23
CA TRP A 31 18.61 -4.10 -8.95
C TRP A 31 18.31 -3.10 -7.84
N GLY A 32 18.81 -1.87 -7.99
CA GLY A 32 18.44 -0.73 -7.14
C GLY A 32 16.96 -0.40 -7.25
N TRP A 33 16.52 0.09 -8.42
CA TRP A 33 15.16 0.61 -8.57
C TRP A 33 14.13 -0.49 -8.89
N PRO A 34 12.91 -0.47 -8.30
CA PRO A 34 12.49 0.29 -7.10
C PRO A 34 12.80 -0.49 -5.81
N SER A 35 12.71 0.17 -4.64
CA SER A 35 12.98 -0.48 -3.35
C SER A 35 11.88 -1.48 -2.96
N GLY A 36 12.23 -2.78 -2.90
CA GLY A 36 11.31 -3.86 -2.55
C GLY A 36 10.84 -3.85 -1.09
N HIS A 37 11.75 -3.58 -0.14
CA HIS A 37 11.43 -3.47 1.29
C HIS A 37 10.49 -2.29 1.57
N THR A 38 10.75 -1.15 0.92
CA THR A 38 9.88 0.02 1.02
C THR A 38 8.51 -0.30 0.43
N SER A 39 8.48 -0.87 -0.78
CA SER A 39 7.25 -1.24 -1.47
C SER A 39 6.36 -2.19 -0.66
N SER A 40 6.92 -3.27 -0.12
CA SER A 40 6.14 -4.21 0.71
C SER A 40 5.64 -3.57 2.01
N SER A 41 6.44 -2.73 2.65
CA SER A 41 6.06 -2.06 3.90
C SER A 41 4.93 -1.05 3.71
N PHE A 42 5.01 -0.22 2.66
CA PHE A 42 3.93 0.71 2.31
C PHE A 42 2.67 0.00 1.82
N CYS A 43 2.80 -1.13 1.12
CA CYS A 43 1.67 -1.99 0.76
C CYS A 43 0.97 -2.54 2.00
N MET A 44 1.72 -3.08 2.96
CA MET A 44 1.16 -3.53 4.23
C MET A 44 0.47 -2.39 4.99
N ALA A 45 1.11 -1.22 5.08
CA ALA A 45 0.53 -0.05 5.75
C ALA A 45 -0.79 0.40 5.11
N ALA A 46 -0.87 0.42 3.78
CA ALA A 46 -2.10 0.73 3.06
C ALA A 46 -3.22 -0.31 3.31
N VAL A 47 -2.89 -1.60 3.33
CA VAL A 47 -3.88 -2.64 3.67
C VAL A 47 -4.36 -2.47 5.12
N LEU A 48 -3.47 -2.15 6.07
CA LEU A 48 -3.83 -1.93 7.47
C LEU A 48 -4.70 -0.68 7.65
N TRP A 49 -4.39 0.40 6.93
CA TRP A 49 -5.21 1.61 6.89
C TRP A 49 -6.64 1.29 6.44
N GLU A 50 -6.79 0.55 5.34
CA GLU A 50 -8.11 0.19 4.79
C GLU A 50 -8.88 -0.81 5.66
N SER A 51 -8.18 -1.65 6.41
CA SER A 51 -8.78 -2.72 7.22
C SER A 51 -9.16 -2.28 8.63
N TYR A 52 -8.35 -1.41 9.24
CA TYR A 52 -8.46 -1.06 10.67
C TYR A 52 -8.53 0.46 10.91
N GLY A 53 -8.50 1.27 9.86
CA GLY A 53 -8.62 2.72 9.93
C GLY A 53 -7.32 3.42 10.36
N PRO A 54 -7.40 4.75 10.58
CA PRO A 54 -6.22 5.61 10.74
C PRO A 54 -5.42 5.29 12.01
N TRP A 55 -6.06 4.82 13.08
CA TRP A 55 -5.38 4.50 14.34
C TRP A 55 -4.34 3.39 14.21
N VAL A 56 -4.53 2.47 13.25
CA VAL A 56 -3.55 1.43 12.91
C VAL A 56 -2.74 1.83 11.68
N GLY A 57 -3.38 2.50 10.71
CA GLY A 57 -2.75 2.91 9.47
C GLY A 57 -1.63 3.95 9.65
N VAL A 58 -1.85 5.01 10.44
CA VAL A 58 -0.83 6.05 10.71
C VAL A 58 0.46 5.47 11.29
N PRO A 59 0.43 4.70 12.41
CA PRO A 59 1.66 4.12 12.94
C PRO A 59 2.30 3.11 11.97
N ALA A 60 1.49 2.39 11.17
CA ALA A 60 2.02 1.51 10.13
C ALA A 60 2.77 2.28 9.02
N TYR A 61 2.26 3.43 8.59
CA TYR A 61 2.96 4.31 7.63
C TYR A 61 4.22 4.94 8.21
N ALA A 62 4.20 5.31 9.50
CA ALA A 62 5.39 5.79 10.18
C ALA A 62 6.49 4.70 10.19
N PHE A 63 6.11 3.46 10.50
CA PHE A 63 7.02 2.32 10.43
C PHE A 63 7.52 2.05 9.00
N ALA A 64 6.64 2.09 8.00
CA ALA A 64 7.03 1.92 6.59
C ALA A 64 8.01 3.02 6.13
N THR A 65 7.83 4.25 6.61
CA THR A 65 8.74 5.37 6.35
C THR A 65 10.12 5.10 6.98
N TYR A 66 10.16 4.59 8.22
CA TYR A 66 11.41 4.19 8.86
C TYR A 66 12.13 3.08 8.10
N VAL A 67 11.42 2.08 7.58
CA VAL A 67 12.00 1.05 6.70
C VAL A 67 12.63 1.69 5.45
N GLY A 68 11.95 2.65 4.83
CA GLY A 68 12.48 3.38 3.68
C GLY A 68 13.75 4.17 4.01
N TYR A 69 13.76 4.87 5.14
CA TYR A 69 14.93 5.59 5.65
C TYR A 69 16.13 4.65 5.83
N GLU A 70 15.93 3.50 6.48
CA GLU A 70 16.96 2.48 6.67
C GLU A 70 17.56 1.95 5.36
N ARG A 71 16.79 1.97 4.26
CA ARG A 71 17.32 1.56 2.94
C ARG A 71 18.27 2.59 2.35
N ILE A 72 18.05 3.87 2.63
CA ILE A 72 18.93 4.98 2.23
C ILE A 72 20.17 4.99 3.12
N ASP A 73 19.98 4.90 4.44
CA ASP A 73 21.07 4.93 5.44
C ASP A 73 22.07 3.79 5.21
N ALA A 74 21.57 2.58 4.93
CA ALA A 74 22.39 1.43 4.57
C ALA A 74 23.00 1.51 3.15
N ARG A 75 22.79 2.59 2.40
CA ARG A 75 23.22 2.79 1.00
C ARG A 75 22.74 1.69 0.04
N ASN A 76 21.65 1.00 0.37
CA ASN A 76 21.07 -0.05 -0.47
C ASN A 76 20.17 0.52 -1.58
N HIS A 77 19.71 1.76 -1.43
CA HIS A 77 18.78 2.40 -2.36
C HIS A 77 18.98 3.90 -2.40
N ASP A 78 18.82 4.48 -3.58
CA ASP A 78 18.69 5.93 -3.73
C ASP A 78 17.33 6.40 -3.20
N PHE A 79 17.24 7.69 -2.87
CA PHE A 79 15.98 8.29 -2.44
C PHE A 79 14.84 8.07 -3.46
N SER A 80 15.14 8.12 -4.76
CA SER A 80 14.18 7.84 -5.84
C SER A 80 13.64 6.41 -5.82
N ASP A 81 14.46 5.42 -5.46
CA ASP A 81 14.07 4.02 -5.36
C ASP A 81 13.07 3.82 -4.23
N VAL A 82 13.31 4.50 -3.11
CA VAL A 82 12.45 4.49 -1.91
C VAL A 82 11.12 5.17 -2.20
N VAL A 83 11.13 6.38 -2.78
CA VAL A 83 9.89 7.08 -3.16
C VAL A 83 9.07 6.26 -4.14
N SER A 84 9.71 5.69 -5.17
CA SER A 84 9.02 4.86 -6.16
C SER A 84 8.44 3.59 -5.52
N GLY A 85 9.21 2.93 -4.66
CA GLY A 85 8.75 1.78 -3.88
C GLY A 85 7.53 2.13 -3.04
N ALA A 86 7.56 3.24 -2.30
CA ALA A 86 6.44 3.70 -1.48
C ALA A 86 5.16 3.93 -2.31
N LEU A 87 5.28 4.61 -3.46
CA LEU A 87 4.15 4.87 -4.35
C LEU A 87 3.54 3.57 -4.91
N ILE A 88 4.37 2.64 -5.39
CA ILE A 88 3.92 1.33 -5.90
C ILE A 88 3.19 0.55 -4.80
N GLY A 89 3.82 0.47 -3.62
CA GLY A 89 3.27 -0.23 -2.46
C GLY A 89 1.92 0.32 -2.03
N MET A 90 1.81 1.65 -1.86
CA MET A 90 0.55 2.31 -1.51
C MET A 90 -0.54 2.04 -2.55
N ALA A 91 -0.24 2.23 -3.84
CA ALA A 91 -1.21 2.03 -4.90
C ALA A 91 -1.79 0.61 -4.88
N ILE A 92 -0.92 -0.41 -4.84
CA ILE A 92 -1.35 -1.81 -4.82
C ILE A 92 -2.12 -2.13 -3.53
N GLY A 93 -1.60 -1.71 -2.38
CA GLY A 93 -2.22 -1.98 -1.09
C GLY A 93 -3.63 -1.41 -0.97
N HIS A 94 -3.84 -0.14 -1.35
CA HIS A 94 -5.17 0.49 -1.33
C HIS A 94 -6.13 -0.19 -2.31
N ILE A 95 -5.71 -0.37 -3.58
CA ILE A 95 -6.57 -0.95 -4.61
C ILE A 95 -7.01 -2.36 -4.22
N VAL A 96 -6.06 -3.21 -3.79
CA VAL A 96 -6.38 -4.59 -3.42
C VAL A 96 -7.24 -4.64 -2.16
N ALA A 97 -6.94 -3.84 -1.13
CA ALA A 97 -7.73 -3.84 0.10
C ALA A 97 -9.16 -3.34 -0.12
N GLN A 98 -9.35 -2.28 -0.92
CA GLN A 98 -10.68 -1.75 -1.25
C GLN A 98 -11.52 -2.76 -2.04
N ASN A 99 -10.91 -3.49 -2.98
CA ASN A 99 -11.61 -4.53 -3.75
C ASN A 99 -12.02 -5.75 -2.90
N HIS A 100 -11.48 -5.89 -1.69
CA HIS A 100 -11.86 -6.94 -0.74
C HIS A 100 -12.90 -6.49 0.30
N LYS A 101 -13.37 -5.23 0.26
CA LYS A 101 -14.48 -4.78 1.12
C LYS A 101 -15.79 -5.42 0.62
N PRO A 102 -16.69 -5.85 1.54
CA PRO A 102 -17.96 -6.46 1.14
C PRO A 102 -18.84 -5.41 0.45
N ARG A 103 -18.97 -5.54 -0.87
CA ARG A 103 -19.90 -4.75 -1.69
C ARG A 103 -21.17 -5.55 -1.95
N ILE A 104 -22.32 -4.90 -1.84
CA ILE A 104 -23.61 -5.48 -2.24
C ILE A 104 -23.96 -4.87 -3.60
N LEU A 105 -24.04 -5.70 -4.65
CA LEU A 105 -24.35 -5.27 -6.02
C LEU A 105 -23.42 -4.15 -6.55
N GLY A 106 -22.15 -4.14 -6.12
CA GLY A 106 -21.17 -3.12 -6.52
C GLY A 106 -21.32 -1.78 -5.79
N MET A 107 -22.19 -1.69 -4.78
CA MET A 107 -22.35 -0.52 -3.93
C MET A 107 -21.65 -0.72 -2.59
N ASP A 108 -21.04 0.34 -2.09
CA ASP A 108 -20.41 0.38 -0.78
C ASP A 108 -21.49 0.49 0.30
N VAL A 109 -21.33 -0.25 1.39
CA VAL A 109 -22.24 -0.18 2.55
C VAL A 109 -21.75 0.95 3.45
N VAL A 110 -22.54 2.01 3.58
CA VAL A 110 -22.20 3.19 4.39
C VAL A 110 -23.21 3.41 5.52
N PRO A 111 -22.80 3.93 6.69
CA PRO A 111 -23.75 4.33 7.72
C PRO A 111 -24.64 5.47 7.22
N TYR A 112 -25.94 5.37 7.47
CA TYR A 112 -26.94 6.40 7.16
C TYR A 112 -27.52 6.96 8.45
N ALA A 113 -27.57 8.30 8.54
CA ALA A 113 -28.26 9.03 9.60
C ALA A 113 -29.03 10.20 8.99
N ASP A 114 -30.25 10.43 9.46
CA ASP A 114 -31.16 11.51 9.07
C ASP A 114 -31.40 12.44 10.28
N ASP A 115 -31.62 13.73 10.01
CA ASP A 115 -32.03 14.78 10.96
C ASP A 115 -33.31 14.43 11.75
N ARG A 116 -34.12 13.47 11.26
CA ARG A 116 -35.31 12.91 11.94
C ARG A 116 -34.99 11.75 12.89
N GLY A 117 -33.71 11.41 13.08
CA GLY A 117 -33.26 10.39 14.01
C GLY A 117 -33.32 8.95 13.47
N ALA A 118 -33.50 8.75 12.17
CA ALA A 118 -33.38 7.43 11.57
C ALA A 118 -31.90 7.05 11.41
N PHE A 119 -31.54 5.82 11.77
CA PHE A 119 -30.20 5.26 11.62
C PHE A 119 -30.25 3.91 10.90
N GLY A 120 -29.29 3.65 10.03
CA GLY A 120 -29.24 2.41 9.26
C GLY A 120 -28.00 2.27 8.40
N LEU A 121 -28.08 1.37 7.41
CA LEU A 121 -27.06 1.21 6.37
C LEU A 121 -27.66 1.67 5.03
N ALA A 122 -26.93 2.49 4.30
CA ALA A 122 -27.24 2.85 2.92
C ALA A 122 -26.24 2.19 1.96
N LEU A 123 -26.69 2.01 0.73
CA LEU A 123 -25.86 1.55 -0.37
C LEU A 123 -25.45 2.80 -1.17
N ALA A 124 -24.15 3.11 -1.16
CA ALA A 124 -23.60 4.23 -1.89
C ALA A 124 -22.91 3.73 -3.15
N LYS A 125 -23.19 4.39 -4.28
CA LYS A 125 -22.48 4.19 -5.52
C LYS A 125 -21.51 5.36 -5.72
N THR A 126 -20.25 5.13 -5.44
CA THR A 126 -19.15 6.02 -5.80
C THR A 126 -18.85 5.81 -7.29
N TRP A 127 -19.02 6.87 -8.09
CA TRP A 127 -18.75 6.90 -9.53
C TRP A 127 -17.29 7.24 -9.80
#